data_AF-A0AAJ0P9G0-F1
#
_entry.id   AF-A0AAJ0P9G0-F1
#
_cell.length_a   1.000
_cell.length_b   1.000
_cell.length_c   1.000
_cell.angle_alpha   90.00
_cell.angle_beta   90.00
_cell.angle_gamma   90.00
#
_symmetry.space_group_name_H-M   'P 1'
#
loop_
_entity.id
_entity.type
_entity.pdbx_description
1 polymer ?
#
loop_
_entity_poly.entity_id
_entity_poly.type
_entity_poly.pdbx_seq_one_letter_code
_entity_poly.pdbx_strand_id
1 'polypeptide(L)'
;MILPASVRRAMGLQGDGKVILTVEDDQVRLSPIGHGVSRAQALYREHAKQARTIDDFLTDRKAEAVVDAGKATPATDHQDPA
;
A
#
# COMPACT_ATOMS: atom_id res chain seq x y z
N MET A 1 12.86 28.48 -5.39
CA MET A 1 13.46 27.34 -6.12
C MET A 1 12.67 27.11 -7.40
N ILE A 2 13.34 26.93 -8.53
CA ILE A 2 12.70 26.54 -9.80
C ILE A 2 13.09 25.08 -10.08
N LEU A 3 12.11 24.19 -10.21
CA LEU A 3 12.36 22.79 -10.56
C LEU A 3 12.30 22.64 -12.09
N PRO A 4 13.39 22.20 -12.76
CA PRO A 4 13.38 22.00 -14.21
C PRO A 4 12.26 21.07 -14.67
N ALA A 5 11.72 21.31 -15.87
CA ALA A 5 10.60 20.54 -16.40
C ALA A 5 10.90 19.03 -16.51
N SER A 6 12.15 18.66 -16.79
CA SER A 6 12.61 17.26 -16.81
C SER A 6 12.46 16.59 -15.45
N VAL A 7 12.89 17.27 -14.38
CA VAL A 7 12.80 16.77 -13.00
C VAL A 7 11.35 16.65 -12.56
N ARG A 8 10.50 17.64 -12.89
CA ARG A 8 9.05 17.59 -12.60
C ARG A 8 8.40 16.35 -13.22
N ARG A 9 8.69 16.06 -14.49
CA ARG A 9 8.18 14.88 -15.19
C ARG A 9 8.67 13.58 -14.57
N ALA A 10 9.96 13.48 -14.24
CA ALA A 10 10.53 12.31 -13.60
C ALA A 10 9.91 12.03 -12.21
N MET A 11 9.50 13.08 -11.50
CA MET A 11 8.79 13.01 -10.22
C MET A 11 7.28 12.79 -10.36
N GLY A 12 6.75 12.65 -11.59
CA GLY A 12 5.31 12.51 -11.84
C GLY A 12 4.48 13.76 -11.52
N LEU A 13 5.11 14.94 -11.41
CA LEU A 13 4.44 16.19 -11.09
C LEU A 13 3.85 16.81 -12.37
N GLN A 14 2.55 17.11 -12.33
CA GLN A 14 1.81 17.78 -13.41
C GLN A 14 1.10 19.01 -12.84
N GLY A 15 1.04 20.11 -13.59
CA GLY A 15 0.43 21.35 -13.12
C GLY A 15 0.94 21.77 -11.74
N ASP A 16 0.05 22.16 -10.84
CA ASP A 16 0.39 22.45 -9.46
C ASP A 16 0.61 21.15 -8.67
N GLY A 17 1.88 20.80 -8.47
CA GLY A 17 2.31 19.57 -7.78
C GLY A 17 2.74 19.83 -6.35
N LYS A 18 2.32 18.96 -5.42
CA LYS A 18 2.77 18.99 -4.02
C LYS A 18 3.88 17.96 -3.79
N VAL A 19 4.88 18.35 -3.00
CA VAL A 19 6.02 17.51 -2.62
C VAL A 19 6.25 17.62 -1.12
N ILE A 20 6.84 16.58 -0.55
CA ILE A 20 7.37 16.57 0.81
C ILE A 20 8.85 16.89 0.72
N LEU A 21 9.30 17.88 1.48
CA LEU A 21 10.70 18.24 1.64
C LEU A 21 11.18 17.71 2.99
N THR A 22 12.23 16.89 2.96
CA THR A 22 12.91 16.36 4.14
C THR A 22 14.32 16.91 4.15
N VAL A 23 14.80 17.33 5.33
CA VAL A 23 16.16 17.82 5.54
C VAL A 23 16.85 16.88 6.52
N GLU A 24 17.94 16.24 6.09
CA GLU A 24 18.75 15.32 6.88
C GLU A 24 20.23 15.52 6.49
N ASP A 25 21.12 15.61 7.48
CA ASP A 25 22.59 15.69 7.30
C ASP A 25 23.04 16.68 6.19
N ASP A 26 22.48 17.90 6.23
CA ASP A 26 22.75 18.97 5.28
C ASP A 26 22.30 18.68 3.82
N GLN A 27 21.51 17.62 3.63
CA GLN A 27 20.88 17.26 2.36
C GLN A 27 19.39 17.59 2.37
N VAL A 28 18.91 18.02 1.21
CA VAL A 28 17.49 18.25 0.95
C VAL A 28 16.97 17.15 0.04
N ARG A 29 15.97 16.39 0.52
CA ARG A 29 15.29 15.36 -0.26
C ARG A 29 13.87 15.80 -0.58
N LEU A 30 13.52 15.75 -1.86
CA LEU A 30 12.17 16.02 -2.35
C LEU A 30 11.48 14.72 -2.75
N SER A 31 10.30 14.48 -2.19
CA SER A 31 9.53 13.25 -2.43
C SER A 31 8.12 13.62 -2.93
N PRO A 32 7.63 13.04 -4.04
CA PRO A 32 6.23 13.18 -4.44
C PRO A 32 5.30 12.55 -3.42
N ILE A 33 4.12 13.13 -3.18
CA ILE A 33 3.13 12.55 -2.25
C ILE A 33 2.68 11.15 -2.71
N GLY A 34 2.54 10.94 -4.02
CA GLY A 34 2.09 9.67 -4.60
C GLY A 34 3.12 8.54 -4.62
N HIS A 35 4.36 8.77 -4.19
CA HIS A 35 5.42 7.75 -4.24
C HIS A 35 5.30 6.65 -3.18
N GLY A 36 4.26 6.65 -2.34
CA GLY A 36 4.05 5.63 -1.31
C GLY A 36 4.03 4.21 -1.89
N VAL A 37 3.32 3.99 -3.00
CA VAL A 37 3.24 2.68 -3.66
C VAL A 37 4.60 2.28 -4.22
N SER A 38 5.29 3.16 -4.96
CA SER A 38 6.61 2.87 -5.52
C SER A 38 7.65 2.58 -4.45
N ARG A 39 7.61 3.31 -3.32
CA ARG A 39 8.49 3.07 -2.16
C ARG A 39 8.19 1.73 -1.50
N ALA A 40 6.92 1.43 -1.26
CA ALA A 40 6.51 0.14 -0.70
C ALA A 40 6.92 -1.03 -1.60
N GLN A 41 6.76 -0.90 -2.92
CA GLN A 41 7.21 -1.89 -3.90
C GLN A 41 8.74 -2.03 -3.94
N ALA A 42 9.48 -0.93 -3.80
CA ALA A 42 10.94 -0.97 -3.74
C ALA A 42 11.43 -1.71 -2.48
N LEU A 43 10.88 -1.37 -1.31
CA LEU A 43 11.17 -2.04 -0.04
C LEU A 43 10.82 -3.53 -0.09
N TYR A 44 9.68 -3.87 -0.70
CA TYR A 44 9.30 -5.27 -0.92
C TYR A 44 10.35 -6.00 -1.75
N ARG A 45 10.79 -5.43 -2.88
CA ARG A 45 11.81 -6.04 -3.74
C ARG A 45 13.16 -6.22 -3.04
N GLU A 46 13.54 -5.29 -2.17
CA GLU A 46 14.80 -5.35 -1.42
C GLU A 46 14.79 -6.48 -0.37
N HIS A 47 13.64 -6.73 0.27
CA HIS A 47 13.54 -7.67 1.39
C HIS A 47 12.82 -9.00 1.06
N ALA A 48 12.25 -9.14 -0.13
CA ALA A 48 11.58 -10.37 -0.54
C ALA A 48 12.59 -11.51 -0.72
N LYS A 49 12.54 -12.49 0.19
CA LYS A 49 13.35 -13.72 0.12
C LYS A 49 12.81 -14.72 -0.91
N GLN A 50 11.52 -14.62 -1.24
CA GLN A 50 10.83 -15.43 -2.24
C GLN A 50 9.87 -14.52 -3.02
N ALA A 51 9.88 -14.66 -4.35
CA ALA A 51 8.92 -13.97 -5.19
C ALA A 51 7.54 -14.60 -4.97
N ARG A 52 6.61 -13.86 -4.36
CA ARG A 52 5.20 -14.22 -4.33
C ARG A 52 4.46 -13.50 -5.44
N THR A 53 3.57 -14.21 -6.09
CA THR A 53 2.68 -13.65 -7.11
C THR A 53 1.42 -13.06 -6.46
N ILE A 54 0.69 -12.27 -7.24
CA ILE A 54 -0.63 -11.76 -6.83
C ILE A 54 -1.59 -12.94 -6.63
N ASP A 55 -1.47 -13.99 -7.45
CA ASP A 55 -2.32 -15.19 -7.36
C ASP A 55 -2.10 -15.95 -6.05
N ASP A 56 -0.85 -16.03 -5.57
CA ASP A 56 -0.54 -16.63 -4.25
C ASP A 56 -1.24 -15.84 -3.14
N PHE A 57 -1.16 -14.50 -3.17
CA PHE A 57 -1.83 -13.64 -2.20
C PHE A 57 -3.35 -13.81 -2.24
N LEU A 58 -3.95 -13.82 -3.44
CA LEU A 58 -5.39 -14.01 -3.60
C LEU A 58 -5.86 -15.39 -3.14
N THR A 59 -5.02 -16.41 -3.32
CA THR A 59 -5.31 -17.77 -2.85
C THR A 59 -5.29 -17.84 -1.32
N ASP A 60 -4.26 -17.27 -0.68
CA ASP A 60 -4.19 -17.16 0.78
C ASP A 60 -5.40 -16.40 1.34
N ARG A 61 -5.74 -15.26 0.71
CA ARG A 61 -6.88 -14.43 1.12
C ARG A 61 -8.21 -15.16 1.05
N LYS A 62 -8.42 -15.98 0.02
CA LYS A 62 -9.62 -16.82 -0.12
C LYS A 62 -9.65 -17.91 0.94
N ALA A 63 -8.52 -18.56 1.22
CA ALA A 63 -8.43 -19.58 2.26
C ALA A 63 -8.75 -18.98 3.65
N GLU A 64 -8.22 -17.80 3.96
CA GLU A 64 -8.54 -17.05 5.18
C GLU A 64 -10.04 -16.74 5.30
N ALA A 65 -10.67 -16.26 4.21
CA ALA A 65 -12.10 -15.91 4.19
C ALA A 65 -13.02 -17.12 4.44
N VAL A 66 -12.66 -18.32 3.95
CA VAL A 66 -13.42 -19.56 4.23
C VAL A 66 -13.33 -19.94 5.69
N VAL A 67 -12.15 -19.77 6.31
CA VAL A 67 -11.95 -20.05 7.74
C VAL A 67 -12.77 -19.09 8.61
N ASP A 68 -12.85 -17.81 8.23
CA ASP A 68 -13.64 -16.80 8.94
C ASP A 68 -15.15 -17.05 8.81
N ALA A 69 -15.62 -17.38 7.60
CA ALA A 69 -17.02 -17.75 7.37
C ALA A 69 -17.44 -19.01 8.13
N GLY A 70 -16.54 -19.98 8.31
CA GLY A 70 -16.78 -21.19 9.11
C GLY A 70 -16.81 -20.95 10.63
N LYS A 71 -16.33 -19.80 11.10
CA LYS A 71 -16.37 -19.39 12.52
C LYS A 71 -17.57 -18.52 12.87
N ALA A 72 -18.38 -18.10 11.90
CA ALA A 72 -19.68 -17.49 12.17
C ALA A 72 -20.62 -18.54 12.79
N THR A 73 -20.63 -18.62 14.12
CA THR A 73 -21.60 -19.40 14.90
C THR A 73 -23.03 -19.11 14.42
N PRO A 74 -23.88 -20.12 14.14
CA PRO A 74 -25.27 -19.86 13.84
C PRO A 74 -25.88 -19.20 15.08
N ALA A 75 -26.42 -17.99 14.91
CA ALA A 75 -27.17 -17.33 15.95
C ALA A 75 -28.33 -18.25 16.34
N THR A 76 -28.25 -18.80 17.56
CA THR A 76 -29.34 -19.58 18.16
C THR A 76 -30.57 -18.70 18.22
N ASP A 77 -31.59 -19.08 17.45
CA ASP A 77 -32.92 -18.49 17.42
C ASP A 77 -33.49 -18.52 18.84
N HIS A 78 -33.61 -17.36 19.48
CA HIS A 78 -34.24 -17.22 20.79
C HIS A 78 -35.75 -17.07 20.56
N GLN A 79 -36.43 -18.21 20.51
CA GLN A 79 -37.90 -18.28 20.48
C GLN A 79 -38.45 -17.75 21.82
N ASP A 80 -39.12 -16.58 21.78
CA ASP A 80 -39.93 -16.08 22.90
C ASP A 80 -41.11 -17.03 23.18
N PRO A 81 -41.30 -17.52 24.42
CA PRO A 81 -42.52 -18.21 24.79
C PRO A 81 -43.63 -17.22 25.18
N ALA A 82 -44.84 -17.59 24.79
CA ALA A 82 -46.10 -16.84 24.90
C ALA A 82 -46.63 -16.64 26.33
#